data_AF-A0A536FDF3-F1
#
_entry.id   AF-A0A536FDF3-F1
#
_cell.length_a   1.000
_cell.length_b   1.000
_cell.length_c   1.000
_cell.angle_alpha   90.00
_cell.angle_beta   90.00
_cell.angle_gamma   90.00
#
_symmetry.space_group_name_H-M   'P 1'
#
loop_
_entity.id
_entity.type
_entity.pdbx_description
1 polymer ?
#
loop_
_entity_poly.entity_id
_entity_poly.type
_entity_poly.pdbx_seq_one_letter_code
_entity_poly.pdbx_strand_id
1 'polypeptide(L)'
;LIERLSTNAVIDFGQLIPVLVLIALRHPSAYAWWPALLLTTAAVLLIGNLMGAVASSLSQSPGEVMLYVVIPLLPLLYLSGVFTPLSQPALLVVSRLLPFSYLHEALLGALGGQPTLPPWETLLAGLGFLVGAAGLTGRLGRRVFESD
;
A
#
# COMPACT_ATOMS: atom_id res chain seq x y z
N LEU A 1 -6.11 -17.28 -7.27
CA LEU A 1 -5.17 -16.21 -6.81
C LEU A 1 -5.91 -15.02 -6.21
N ILE A 2 -6.86 -14.40 -6.93
CA ILE A 2 -7.58 -13.21 -6.46
C ILE A 2 -8.27 -13.40 -5.12
N GLU A 3 -9.05 -14.47 -4.96
CA GLU A 3 -9.73 -14.80 -3.71
C GLU A 3 -8.74 -14.88 -2.54
N ARG A 4 -7.66 -15.67 -2.69
CA ARG A 4 -6.62 -15.80 -1.67
C ARG A 4 -5.97 -14.46 -1.29
N LEU A 5 -5.56 -13.64 -2.26
CA LEU A 5 -4.90 -12.36 -1.98
C LEU A 5 -5.86 -11.33 -1.39
N SER A 6 -7.11 -11.30 -1.86
CA SER A 6 -8.14 -10.44 -1.30
C SER A 6 -8.52 -10.85 0.13
N THR A 7 -8.67 -12.15 0.40
CA THR A 7 -8.93 -12.66 1.76
C THR A 7 -7.80 -12.30 2.71
N ASN A 8 -6.54 -12.51 2.32
CA ASN A 8 -5.39 -12.11 3.14
C ASN A 8 -5.39 -10.60 3.40
N ALA A 9 -5.61 -9.79 2.37
CA ALA A 9 -5.66 -8.33 2.53
C ALA A 9 -6.79 -7.89 3.47
N VAL A 10 -7.95 -8.55 3.45
CA VAL A 10 -9.06 -8.28 4.38
C VAL A 10 -8.70 -8.68 5.81
N ILE A 11 -8.03 -9.82 6.00
CA ILE A 11 -7.56 -10.25 7.32
C ILE A 11 -6.55 -9.24 7.87
N ASP A 12 -5.54 -8.88 7.07
CA ASP A 12 -4.51 -7.90 7.45
C ASP A 12 -5.15 -6.55 7.77
N PHE A 13 -6.14 -6.12 6.97
CA PHE A 13 -6.88 -4.89 7.24
C PHE A 13 -7.67 -4.96 8.56
N GLY A 14 -8.30 -6.11 8.83
CA GLY A 14 -8.98 -6.38 10.09
C GLY A 14 -8.03 -6.29 11.30
N GLN A 15 -6.80 -6.78 11.15
CA GLN A 15 -5.75 -6.68 12.17
C GLN A 15 -5.31 -5.23 12.43
N LEU A 16 -5.52 -4.31 11.48
CA LEU A 16 -5.24 -2.88 11.66
C LEU A 16 -6.39 -2.12 12.33
N ILE A 17 -7.59 -2.71 12.49
CA ILE A 17 -8.73 -2.04 13.14
C ILE A 17 -8.36 -1.44 14.51
N PRO A 18 -7.66 -2.16 15.43
CA PRO A 18 -7.32 -1.60 16.72
C PRO A 18 -6.51 -0.31 16.62
N VAL A 19 -5.50 -0.26 15.74
CA VAL A 19 -4.69 0.96 15.57
C VAL A 19 -5.48 2.08 14.90
N LEU A 20 -6.33 1.76 13.90
CA LEU A 20 -7.19 2.75 13.27
C LEU A 20 -8.16 3.36 14.29
N VAL A 21 -8.80 2.56 15.14
CA VAL A 21 -9.68 3.05 16.22
C VAL A 21 -8.93 3.97 17.16
N LEU A 22 -7.70 3.62 17.57
CA LEU A 22 -6.89 4.48 18.43
C LEU A 22 -6.58 5.83 17.77
N ILE A 23 -6.26 5.85 16.48
CA ILE A 23 -6.07 7.10 15.72
C ILE A 23 -7.36 7.92 15.71
N ALA A 24 -8.52 7.29 15.49
CA ALA A 24 -9.84 7.93 15.45
C ALA A 24 -10.17 8.67 16.75
N LEU A 25 -9.89 8.00 17.87
CA LEU A 25 -10.17 8.52 19.21
C LEU A 25 -9.22 9.64 19.61
N ARG A 26 -7.96 9.60 19.12
CA ARG A 26 -6.93 10.59 19.45
C ARG A 26 -7.00 11.84 18.57
N HIS A 27 -7.45 11.72 17.32
CA HIS A 27 -7.43 12.81 16.34
C HIS A 27 -8.80 13.01 15.65
N PRO A 28 -9.86 13.40 16.39
CA PRO A 28 -11.21 13.55 15.83
C PRO A 28 -11.32 14.69 14.80
N SER A 29 -10.47 15.71 14.85
CA SER A 29 -10.45 16.77 13.83
C SER A 29 -9.94 16.29 12.46
N ALA A 30 -9.33 15.10 12.39
CA ALA A 30 -8.74 14.54 11.19
C ALA A 30 -9.67 13.60 10.40
N TYR A 31 -10.99 13.57 10.68
CA TYR A 31 -11.93 12.67 10.01
C TYR A 31 -11.97 12.82 8.47
N ALA A 32 -11.60 13.98 7.93
CA ALA A 32 -11.50 14.19 6.48
C ALA A 32 -10.47 13.27 5.79
N TRP A 33 -9.47 12.78 6.54
CA TRP A 33 -8.40 11.91 6.02
C TRP A 33 -8.77 10.42 6.00
N TRP A 34 -9.86 10.04 6.66
CA TRP A 34 -10.24 8.64 6.84
C TRP A 34 -10.50 7.90 5.53
N PRO A 35 -11.27 8.43 4.57
CA PRO A 35 -11.47 7.74 3.30
C PRO A 35 -10.14 7.45 2.58
N ALA A 36 -9.22 8.42 2.60
CA ALA A 36 -7.90 8.28 1.98
C ALA A 36 -7.05 7.24 2.72
N LEU A 37 -7.04 7.27 4.06
CA LEU A 37 -6.33 6.32 4.90
C LEU A 37 -6.81 4.88 4.66
N LEU A 38 -8.13 4.66 4.67
CA LEU A 38 -8.70 3.32 4.47
C LEU A 38 -8.38 2.80 3.07
N LEU A 39 -8.57 3.61 2.01
CA LEU A 39 -8.30 3.16 0.65
C LEU A 39 -6.82 2.92 0.37
N THR A 40 -5.93 3.81 0.82
CA THR A 40 -4.48 3.63 0.63
C THR A 40 -3.95 2.45 1.44
N THR A 41 -4.48 2.21 2.64
CA THR A 41 -4.16 1.02 3.44
C THR A 41 -4.57 -0.25 2.71
N ALA A 42 -5.81 -0.33 2.22
CA ALA A 42 -6.29 -1.48 1.45
C ALA A 42 -5.44 -1.70 0.18
N ALA A 43 -5.09 -0.63 -0.54
CA ALA A 43 -4.25 -0.70 -1.73
C ALA A 43 -2.85 -1.26 -1.41
N VAL A 44 -2.18 -0.74 -0.38
CA VAL A 44 -0.84 -1.18 0.03
C VAL A 44 -0.86 -2.62 0.52
N LEU A 45 -1.88 -3.05 1.27
CA LEU A 45 -2.02 -4.44 1.70
C LEU A 45 -2.19 -5.39 0.52
N LEU A 46 -3.03 -5.04 -0.45
CA LEU A 46 -3.22 -5.87 -1.64
C LEU A 46 -1.93 -5.94 -2.48
N ILE A 47 -1.20 -4.84 -2.62
CA ILE A 47 0.09 -4.80 -3.31
C ILE A 47 1.13 -5.62 -2.56
N GLY A 48 1.20 -5.52 -1.23
CA GLY A 48 2.08 -6.32 -0.38
C GLY A 48 1.82 -7.83 -0.56
N ASN A 49 0.55 -8.22 -0.51
CA ASN A 49 0.14 -9.60 -0.74
C ASN A 49 0.46 -10.08 -2.16
N LEU A 50 0.31 -9.21 -3.17
CA LEU A 50 0.70 -9.51 -4.55
C LEU A 50 2.23 -9.69 -4.70
N MET A 51 3.03 -8.81 -4.10
CA MET A 51 4.50 -8.95 -4.09
C MET A 51 4.93 -10.25 -3.43
N GLY A 52 4.34 -10.60 -2.28
CA GLY A 52 4.60 -11.86 -1.59
C GLY A 52 4.23 -13.08 -2.44
N ALA A 53 3.11 -13.02 -3.16
CA ALA A 53 2.69 -14.09 -4.06
C ALA A 53 3.65 -14.27 -5.25
N VAL A 54 4.11 -13.16 -5.86
CA VAL A 54 5.10 -13.19 -6.93
C VAL A 54 6.43 -13.72 -6.42
N ALA A 55 6.92 -13.23 -5.28
CA ALA A 55 8.15 -13.72 -4.67
C ALA A 55 8.08 -15.23 -4.34
N SER A 56 6.93 -15.70 -3.83
CA SER A 56 6.68 -17.12 -3.57
C SER A 56 6.67 -17.98 -4.83
N SER A 57 6.35 -17.44 -6.01
CA SER A 57 6.43 -18.20 -7.26
C SER A 57 7.86 -18.34 -7.80
N LEU A 58 8.79 -17.51 -7.33
CA LEU A 58 10.18 -17.46 -7.80
C LEU A 58 11.16 -18.16 -6.84
N SER A 59 10.71 -18.58 -5.66
CA SER A 59 11.56 -19.10 -4.60
C SER A 59 11.10 -20.49 -4.13
N GLN A 60 12.06 -21.28 -3.62
CA GLN A 60 11.83 -22.60 -3.04
C GLN A 60 11.84 -22.59 -1.50
N SER A 61 12.12 -21.45 -0.85
CA SER A 61 12.17 -21.35 0.61
C SER A 61 11.53 -20.07 1.16
N PRO A 62 10.86 -20.11 2.33
CA PRO A 62 10.24 -18.92 2.91
C PRO A 62 11.22 -17.77 3.19
N GLY A 63 12.49 -18.09 3.52
CA GLY A 63 13.51 -17.08 3.79
C GLY A 63 13.89 -16.26 2.55
N GLU A 64 14.02 -16.93 1.40
CA GLU A 64 14.26 -16.27 0.12
C GLU A 64 13.09 -15.40 -0.31
N VAL A 65 11.83 -15.85 -0.10
CA VAL A 65 10.63 -15.03 -0.36
C VAL A 65 10.70 -13.71 0.41
N MET A 66 11.07 -13.77 1.69
CA MET A 66 11.20 -12.57 2.51
C MET A 66 12.28 -11.64 1.97
N LEU A 67 13.44 -12.16 1.55
CA LEU A 67 14.49 -11.36 0.92
C LEU A 67 14.02 -10.71 -0.38
N TYR A 68 13.32 -11.46 -1.24
CA TYR A 68 12.79 -10.97 -2.51
C TYR A 68 11.75 -9.86 -2.34
N VAL A 69 11.03 -9.84 -1.22
CA VAL A 69 10.11 -8.73 -0.89
C VAL A 69 10.83 -7.56 -0.23
N VAL A 70 11.70 -7.81 0.76
CA VAL A 70 12.32 -6.75 1.57
C VAL A 70 13.33 -5.93 0.76
N ILE A 71 14.17 -6.57 -0.06
CA ILE A 71 15.21 -5.89 -0.86
C ILE A 71 14.62 -4.79 -1.74
N PRO A 72 13.54 -5.02 -2.52
CA PRO A 72 12.90 -3.94 -3.28
C PRO A 72 12.01 -3.05 -2.41
N LEU A 73 11.41 -3.54 -1.33
CA LEU A 73 10.53 -2.72 -0.49
C LEU A 73 11.26 -1.54 0.16
N LEU A 74 12.46 -1.75 0.70
CA LEU A 74 13.24 -0.70 1.36
C LEU A 74 13.53 0.53 0.46
N PRO A 75 14.07 0.38 -0.77
CA PRO A 75 14.27 1.52 -1.66
C PRO A 75 12.94 2.14 -2.09
N LEU A 76 11.86 1.37 -2.26
CA LEU A 76 10.53 1.93 -2.57
C LEU A 76 10.01 2.80 -1.41
N LEU A 77 10.15 2.37 -0.16
CA LEU A 77 9.78 3.18 1.00
C LEU A 77 10.62 4.47 1.10
N TYR A 78 11.92 4.39 0.81
CA TYR A 78 12.80 5.56 0.76
C TYR A 78 12.37 6.54 -0.34
N LEU A 79 12.18 6.04 -1.57
CA LEU A 79 11.73 6.83 -2.71
C LEU A 79 10.30 7.36 -2.55
N SER A 80 9.53 6.80 -1.62
CA SER A 80 8.22 7.34 -1.25
C SER A 80 8.27 8.52 -0.29
N GLY A 81 9.45 8.87 0.24
CA GLY A 81 9.62 9.96 1.20
C GLY A 81 9.26 9.60 2.64
N VAL A 82 9.04 8.31 2.94
CA VAL A 82 8.63 7.82 4.27
C VAL A 82 9.71 8.07 5.32
N PHE A 83 10.98 7.91 4.94
CA PHE A 83 12.11 8.08 5.87
C PHE A 83 12.67 9.50 5.86
N THR A 84 12.69 10.15 4.71
CA THR A 84 13.29 11.48 4.52
C THR A 84 12.49 12.30 3.52
N PRO A 85 12.20 13.58 3.80
CA PRO A 85 11.56 14.47 2.83
C PRO A 85 12.36 14.55 1.53
N LEU A 86 11.67 14.45 0.40
CA LEU A 86 12.26 14.54 -0.93
C LEU A 86 12.16 15.98 -1.44
N SER A 87 13.27 16.56 -1.89
CA SER A 87 13.33 17.93 -2.42
C SER A 87 13.64 17.98 -3.92
N GLN A 88 14.23 16.92 -4.48
CA GLN A 88 14.59 16.89 -5.89
C GLN A 88 13.36 16.63 -6.78
N PRO A 89 13.11 17.44 -7.83
CA PRO A 89 11.93 17.29 -8.68
C PRO A 89 11.75 15.90 -9.29
N ALA A 90 12.85 15.28 -9.73
CA ALA A 90 12.81 13.93 -10.30
C ALA A 90 12.34 12.87 -9.29
N LEU A 91 12.81 12.97 -8.04
CA LEU A 91 12.41 12.04 -6.97
C LEU A 91 10.95 12.26 -6.55
N LEU A 92 10.46 13.49 -6.61
CA LEU A 92 9.05 13.78 -6.38
C LEU A 92 8.16 13.14 -7.44
N VAL A 93 8.56 13.13 -8.71
CA VAL A 93 7.80 12.41 -9.75
C VAL A 93 7.78 10.90 -9.46
N VAL A 94 8.92 10.33 -9.09
CA VAL A 94 9.01 8.90 -8.73
C VAL A 94 8.11 8.58 -7.53
N SER A 95 8.12 9.41 -6.49
CA SER A 95 7.29 9.18 -5.30
C SER A 95 5.80 9.14 -5.63
N ARG A 96 5.33 9.95 -6.59
CA ARG A 96 3.92 9.92 -7.05
C ARG A 96 3.51 8.63 -7.74
N LEU A 97 4.46 7.80 -8.18
CA LEU A 97 4.19 6.49 -8.78
C LEU A 97 4.14 5.36 -7.75
N LEU A 98 4.39 5.66 -6.47
CA LEU A 98 4.50 4.67 -5.42
C LEU A 98 3.29 4.72 -4.47
N PRO A 99 2.67 3.58 -4.15
CA PRO A 99 1.48 3.54 -3.28
C PRO A 99 1.80 3.99 -1.85
N PHE A 100 3.05 3.77 -1.39
CA PHE A 100 3.46 4.10 -0.02
C PHE A 100 3.50 5.61 0.25
N SER A 101 3.72 6.44 -0.78
CA SER A 101 3.68 7.90 -0.62
C SER A 101 2.30 8.38 -0.20
N TYR A 102 1.25 7.82 -0.80
CA TYR A 102 -0.13 8.20 -0.48
C TYR A 102 -0.59 7.64 0.87
N LEU A 103 -0.16 6.43 1.23
CA LEU A 103 -0.39 5.91 2.59
C LEU A 103 0.31 6.78 3.65
N HIS A 104 1.55 7.21 3.39
CA HIS A 104 2.28 8.10 4.28
C HIS A 104 1.59 9.44 4.47
N GLU A 105 1.14 10.07 3.38
CA GLU A 105 0.37 11.32 3.40
C GLU A 105 -0.96 11.17 4.16
N ALA A 106 -1.67 10.06 3.94
CA ALA A 106 -2.90 9.77 4.67
C ALA A 106 -2.67 9.57 6.18
N LEU A 107 -1.58 8.88 6.56
CA LEU A 107 -1.18 8.72 7.95
C LEU A 107 -0.79 10.05 8.58
N LEU A 108 0.01 10.87 7.90
CA LEU A 108 0.36 12.21 8.38
C LEU A 108 -0.91 13.05 8.63
N GLY A 109 -1.83 13.08 7.66
CA GLY A 109 -3.09 13.79 7.80
C GLY A 109 -3.96 13.27 8.94
N ALA A 110 -4.09 11.94 9.09
CA ALA A 110 -4.88 11.30 10.14
C ALA A 110 -4.27 11.50 11.56
N LEU A 111 -2.95 11.67 11.66
CA LEU A 111 -2.23 11.91 12.92
C LEU A 111 -2.07 13.41 13.25
N GLY A 112 -2.62 14.31 12.43
CA GLY A 112 -2.51 15.76 12.64
C GLY A 112 -1.14 16.35 12.26
N GLY A 113 -0.37 15.66 11.43
CA GLY A 113 0.85 16.15 10.81
C GLY A 113 0.58 17.15 9.67
N GLN A 114 1.62 17.42 8.88
CA GLN A 114 1.58 18.37 7.76
C GLN A 114 1.76 17.62 6.42
N PRO A 115 0.71 16.96 5.91
CA PRO A 115 0.76 16.33 4.59
C PRO A 115 0.98 17.39 3.50
N THR A 116 1.72 17.02 2.47
CA THR A 116 1.95 17.86 1.29
C THR A 116 0.81 17.79 0.29
N LEU A 117 0.00 16.73 0.37
CA LEU A 117 -1.16 16.52 -0.49
C LEU A 117 -2.47 16.85 0.23
N PRO A 118 -3.54 17.20 -0.50
CA PRO A 118 -4.87 17.25 0.09
C PRO A 118 -5.49 15.84 0.16
N PRO A 119 -6.45 15.61 1.07
CA PRO A 119 -7.06 14.29 1.28
C PRO A 119 -7.66 13.66 0.01
N TRP A 120 -8.26 14.47 -0.87
CA TRP A 120 -8.94 13.98 -2.06
C TRP A 120 -7.99 13.48 -3.15
N GLU A 121 -6.79 14.09 -3.30
CA GLU A 121 -5.77 13.59 -4.22
C GLU A 121 -5.25 12.23 -3.74
N THR A 122 -4.98 12.12 -2.44
CA THR A 122 -4.54 10.89 -1.79
C THR A 122 -5.60 9.79 -1.89
N LEU A 123 -6.88 10.15 -1.78
CA LEU A 123 -8.01 9.24 -1.99
C LEU A 123 -8.03 8.66 -3.41
N LEU A 124 -7.95 9.53 -4.43
CA LEU A 124 -7.99 9.12 -5.83
C LEU A 124 -6.78 8.26 -6.20
N ALA A 125 -5.61 8.60 -5.69
CA ALA A 125 -4.42 7.77 -5.86
C ALA A 125 -4.59 6.39 -5.21
N GLY A 126 -5.08 6.34 -3.97
CA GLY A 126 -5.40 5.09 -3.27
C GLY A 126 -6.36 4.22 -4.05
N LEU A 127 -7.43 4.80 -4.60
CA LEU A 127 -8.36 4.09 -5.48
C LEU A 127 -7.66 3.56 -6.75
N GLY A 128 -6.85 4.39 -7.40
CA GLY A 128 -6.09 4.01 -8.60
C GLY A 128 -5.15 2.82 -8.34
N PHE A 129 -4.41 2.84 -7.23
CA PHE A 129 -3.55 1.72 -6.84
C PHE A 129 -4.35 0.47 -6.46
N LEU A 130 -5.47 0.63 -5.76
CA LEU A 130 -6.32 -0.51 -5.39
C LEU A 130 -6.87 -1.21 -6.63
N VAL A 131 -7.44 -0.44 -7.57
CA VAL A 131 -7.94 -0.96 -8.86
C VAL A 131 -6.81 -1.58 -9.68
N GLY A 132 -5.65 -0.93 -9.74
CA GLY A 132 -4.46 -1.45 -10.41
C GLY A 132 -3.99 -2.78 -9.84
N ALA A 133 -3.89 -2.88 -8.50
CA ALA A 133 -3.49 -4.10 -7.81
C ALA A 133 -4.50 -5.24 -7.98
N ALA A 134 -5.80 -4.94 -7.90
CA ALA A 134 -6.87 -5.90 -8.17
C ALA A 134 -6.82 -6.40 -9.63
N GLY A 135 -6.63 -5.49 -10.59
CA GLY A 135 -6.48 -5.82 -12.01
C GLY A 135 -5.26 -6.70 -12.31
N LEU A 136 -4.10 -6.36 -11.72
CA LEU A 136 -2.88 -7.17 -11.82
C LEU A 136 -3.07 -8.55 -11.20
N THR A 137 -3.72 -8.62 -10.04
CA THR A 137 -4.05 -9.88 -9.37
C THR A 137 -4.95 -10.77 -10.24
N GLY A 138 -5.97 -10.18 -10.87
CA GLY A 138 -6.85 -10.89 -11.79
C GLY A 138 -6.09 -11.40 -13.03
N ARG A 139 -5.24 -10.57 -13.62
CA ARG A 139 -4.44 -10.92 -14.81
C ARG A 139 -3.42 -12.03 -14.53
N LEU A 140 -2.69 -11.93 -13.42
CA LEU A 140 -1.74 -12.97 -13.00
C LEU A 140 -2.47 -14.26 -12.63
N GLY A 141 -3.62 -14.15 -11.97
CA GLY A 141 -4.48 -15.28 -11.67
C GLY A 141 -4.88 -16.06 -12.93
N ARG A 142 -5.34 -15.38 -13.98
CA ARG A 142 -5.74 -16.03 -15.24
C ARG A 142 -4.60 -16.76 -15.94
N ARG A 143 -3.41 -16.16 -16.01
CA ARG A 143 -2.24 -16.77 -16.67
C ARG A 143 -1.79 -18.07 -16.02
N VAL A 144 -1.95 -18.20 -14.69
CA VAL A 144 -1.59 -19.42 -13.97
C VAL A 144 -2.60 -20.55 -14.21
N PHE A 145 -3.88 -20.24 -14.42
CA PHE A 145 -4.90 -21.24 -14.75
C PHE A 145 -4.93 -21.66 -16.23
N GLU A 146 -4.34 -20.87 -17.13
CA GLU A 146 -4.22 -21.21 -18.55
C GLU A 146 -2.97 -22.03 -18.87
N SER A 147 -2.03 -22.18 -17.93
CA SER A 147 -0.80 -22.96 -18.07
C SER A 147 -0.87 -24.40 -17.54
N ASP A 148 -2.01 -24.78 -16.95
CA ASP A 148 -2.35 -26.15 -16.51
C ASP A 148 -3.37 -26.76 -17.47
#